data_AF-A0A1G1TIK6-F1
#
_entry.id   AF-A0A1G1TIK6-F1
#
_cell.length_a   1.000
_cell.length_b   1.000
_cell.length_c   1.000
_cell.angle_alpha   90.00
_cell.angle_beta   90.00
_cell.angle_gamma   90.00
#
_symmetry.space_group_name_H-M   'P 1'
#
loop_
_entity.id
_entity.type
_entity.pdbx_description
1 polymer ?
#
loop_
_entity_poly.entity_id
_entity_poly.type
_entity_poly.pdbx_seq_one_letter_code
_entity_poly.pdbx_strand_id
1 'polypeptide(L)'
;MFVSLNLLSQFATGYRYDDGGVQQVSDLFAPAFFTVAYGFEYHPNPTFHVRLSPFAPRLTVVGRVEWFVPALGATPCGVNPGHSTRWEILAAYVLTELDRNLSANLNLKARYVLLANYDTLDPKRIDHRLYLTLTAKVARFVNVSLNGTALYDYDQDSGTQHSQGLTLGVAYNFQNFIDPPRK
;
A
#
# COMPACT_ATOMS: atom_id res chain seq x y z
N MET A 1 -19.88 4.21 -9.04
CA MET A 1 -19.91 2.95 -8.27
C MET A 1 -18.84 2.04 -8.85
N PHE A 2 -18.13 1.28 -8.01
CA PHE A 2 -17.05 0.41 -8.46
C PHE A 2 -17.02 -0.90 -7.67
N VAL A 3 -16.42 -1.93 -8.28
CA VAL A 3 -15.98 -3.17 -7.63
C VAL A 3 -14.49 -3.31 -7.96
N SER A 4 -13.68 -3.68 -6.97
CA SER A 4 -12.25 -3.91 -7.17
C SER A 4 -11.75 -5.12 -6.38
N LEU A 5 -10.74 -5.80 -6.91
CA LEU A 5 -9.98 -6.83 -6.22
C LEU A 5 -8.53 -6.32 -6.10
N ASN A 6 -8.02 -6.26 -4.89
CA ASN A 6 -6.64 -5.89 -4.59
C ASN A 6 -5.90 -7.07 -3.97
N LEU A 7 -4.71 -7.36 -4.49
CA LEU A 7 -3.76 -8.27 -3.88
C LEU A 7 -2.54 -7.46 -3.44
N LEU A 8 -2.20 -7.57 -2.16
CA LEU A 8 -0.98 -7.02 -1.59
C LEU A 8 -0.20 -8.16 -0.92
N SER A 9 1.06 -8.33 -1.30
CA SER A 9 1.89 -9.37 -0.71
C SER A 9 3.38 -9.05 -0.77
N GLN A 10 4.18 -9.87 -0.09
CA GLN A 10 5.64 -9.77 -0.08
C GLN A 10 6.23 -10.76 -1.08
N PHE A 11 7.24 -10.30 -1.82
CA PHE A 11 7.92 -11.08 -2.87
C PHE A 11 9.22 -11.73 -2.40
N ALA A 12 9.73 -11.33 -1.24
CA ALA A 12 10.99 -11.80 -0.70
C ALA A 12 10.89 -11.98 0.80
N THR A 13 11.75 -12.85 1.32
CA THR A 13 11.89 -13.12 2.75
C THR A 13 12.41 -11.89 3.48
N GLY A 14 11.72 -11.49 4.55
CA GLY A 14 12.13 -10.41 5.43
C GLY A 14 12.67 -10.94 6.74
N TYR A 15 13.69 -10.26 7.28
CA TYR A 15 14.31 -10.58 8.55
C TYR A 15 14.31 -9.37 9.48
N ARG A 16 14.08 -9.61 10.77
CA ARG A 16 14.35 -8.69 11.87
C ARG A 16 15.67 -9.08 12.53
N TYR A 17 16.48 -8.08 12.80
CA TYR A 17 17.79 -8.21 13.41
C TYR A 17 17.73 -7.58 14.79
N ASP A 18 17.75 -8.40 15.83
CA ASP A 18 17.79 -7.96 17.22
C ASP A 18 19.05 -8.53 17.91
N ASP A 19 19.41 -8.02 19.08
CA ASP A 19 20.61 -8.43 19.84
C ASP A 19 20.64 -9.95 20.13
N GLY A 20 19.49 -10.63 20.06
CA GLY A 20 19.33 -12.07 20.26
C GLY A 20 19.40 -12.93 18.98
N GLY A 21 19.60 -12.36 17.80
CA GLY A 21 19.78 -13.10 16.54
C GLY A 21 18.90 -12.61 15.38
N VAL A 22 18.88 -13.42 14.30
CA VAL A 22 18.12 -13.14 13.09
C VAL A 22 16.80 -13.89 13.15
N GLN A 23 15.68 -13.17 13.08
CA GLN A 23 14.34 -13.76 13.09
C GLN A 23 13.60 -13.44 11.80
N GLN A 24 12.92 -14.43 11.22
CA GLN A 24 12.15 -14.23 10.00
C GLN A 24 10.80 -13.56 10.31
N VAL A 25 10.47 -12.50 9.58
CA VAL A 25 9.20 -11.75 9.75
C VAL A 25 8.24 -11.91 8.57
N SER A 26 8.75 -12.35 7.42
CA SER A 26 7.93 -12.57 6.23
C SER A 26 8.56 -13.55 5.26
N ASP A 27 7.77 -14.06 4.31
CA ASP A 27 8.22 -14.91 3.21
C ASP A 27 7.46 -14.58 1.92
N LEU A 28 7.84 -15.20 0.80
CA LEU A 28 7.12 -15.10 -0.46
C LEU A 28 5.64 -15.49 -0.25
N PHE A 29 4.74 -14.56 -0.56
CA PHE A 29 3.29 -14.70 -0.32
C PHE A 29 2.85 -14.81 1.15
N ALA A 30 3.70 -14.48 2.12
CA ALA A 30 3.39 -14.53 3.54
C ALA A 30 3.80 -13.22 4.24
N PRO A 31 2.87 -12.30 4.54
CA PRO A 31 1.42 -12.36 4.29
C PRO A 31 1.01 -12.03 2.84
N ALA A 32 -0.13 -12.57 2.41
CA ALA A 32 -0.89 -12.16 1.24
C ALA A 32 -2.27 -11.65 1.65
N PHE A 33 -2.56 -10.41 1.33
CA PHE A 33 -3.83 -9.74 1.60
C PHE A 33 -4.65 -9.65 0.32
N PHE A 34 -5.83 -10.26 0.32
CA PHE A 34 -6.83 -10.15 -0.73
C PHE A 34 -7.97 -9.28 -0.23
N THR A 35 -8.18 -8.12 -0.84
CA THR A 35 -9.28 -7.21 -0.48
C THR A 35 -10.22 -7.05 -1.66
N VAL A 36 -11.47 -7.44 -1.47
CA VAL A 36 -12.54 -7.14 -2.43
C VAL A 36 -13.27 -5.92 -1.93
N ALA A 37 -13.29 -4.83 -2.68
CA ALA A 37 -13.92 -3.58 -2.26
C ALA A 37 -15.04 -3.17 -3.21
N TYR A 38 -16.20 -2.85 -2.64
CA TYR A 38 -17.37 -2.33 -3.34
C TYR A 38 -17.81 -1.01 -2.73
N GLY A 39 -18.06 -0.02 -3.58
CA GLY A 39 -18.57 1.27 -3.12
C GLY A 39 -18.59 2.36 -4.18
N PHE A 40 -18.29 3.57 -3.73
CA PHE A 40 -18.45 4.80 -4.50
C PHE A 40 -17.12 5.48 -4.70
N GLU A 41 -17.00 6.13 -5.85
CA GLU A 41 -15.83 6.89 -6.23
C GLU A 41 -16.29 8.33 -6.49
N TYR A 42 -15.51 9.28 -5.98
CA TYR A 42 -15.79 10.70 -6.07
C TYR A 42 -14.55 11.44 -6.59
N HIS A 43 -14.74 12.18 -7.68
CA HIS A 43 -13.70 12.93 -8.39
C HIS A 43 -14.08 14.42 -8.40
N PRO A 44 -13.77 15.18 -7.34
CA PRO A 44 -14.06 16.61 -7.31
C PRO A 44 -13.24 17.38 -8.36
N ASN A 45 -12.07 16.88 -8.76
CA ASN A 45 -11.26 17.43 -9.85
C ASN A 45 -10.37 16.33 -10.47
N PRO A 46 -9.71 16.58 -11.62
CA PRO A 46 -8.86 15.58 -12.29
C PRO A 46 -7.59 15.18 -11.53
N THR A 47 -7.25 15.89 -10.45
CA THR A 47 -6.03 15.65 -9.67
C THR A 47 -6.30 14.88 -8.39
N PHE A 48 -7.56 14.70 -7.98
CA PHE A 48 -7.92 14.15 -6.69
C PHE A 48 -9.06 13.14 -6.83
N HIS A 49 -8.83 11.95 -6.32
CA HIS A 49 -9.73 10.81 -6.40
C HIS A 49 -9.94 10.21 -5.01
N VAL A 50 -11.20 9.98 -4.63
CA VAL A 50 -11.52 9.28 -3.38
C VAL A 50 -12.46 8.14 -3.67
N ARG A 51 -12.13 6.96 -3.17
CA ARG A 51 -12.98 5.77 -3.15
C ARG A 51 -13.36 5.44 -1.72
N LEU A 52 -14.66 5.37 -1.48
CA LEU A 52 -15.26 4.99 -0.22
C LEU A 52 -15.95 3.64 -0.42
N SER A 53 -15.46 2.63 0.27
CA SER A 53 -15.93 1.25 0.15
C SER A 53 -16.42 0.79 1.52
N PRO A 54 -17.72 0.93 1.82
CA PRO A 54 -18.27 0.45 3.10
C PRO A 54 -18.26 -1.08 3.20
N PHE A 55 -18.14 -1.79 2.06
CA PHE A 55 -18.03 -3.24 2.01
C PHE A 55 -16.71 -3.63 1.35
N ALA A 56 -15.73 -3.99 2.18
CA ALA A 56 -14.39 -4.29 1.74
C ALA A 56 -13.75 -5.50 2.43
N PRO A 57 -14.36 -6.71 2.35
CA PRO A 57 -13.82 -7.89 3.02
C PRO A 57 -12.36 -8.14 2.64
N ARG A 58 -11.54 -8.43 3.67
CA ARG A 58 -10.12 -8.78 3.52
C ARG A 58 -9.87 -10.22 3.98
N LEU A 59 -9.21 -10.99 3.13
CA LEU A 59 -8.64 -12.28 3.46
C LEU A 59 -7.13 -12.12 3.58
N THR A 60 -6.60 -12.44 4.75
CA THR A 60 -5.16 -12.49 5.02
C THR A 60 -4.73 -13.95 5.04
N VAL A 61 -3.77 -14.31 4.19
CA VAL A 61 -3.16 -15.64 4.14
C VAL A 61 -1.70 -15.52 4.57
N VAL A 62 -1.29 -16.36 5.52
CA VAL A 62 0.08 -16.41 6.02
C VAL A 62 0.53 -17.87 5.94
N GLY A 63 1.38 -18.18 4.96
CA GLY A 63 1.99 -19.51 4.87
C GLY A 63 3.05 -19.68 5.97
N ARG A 64 3.14 -20.88 6.57
CA ARG A 64 4.13 -21.22 7.61
C ARG A 64 4.14 -20.22 8.79
N VAL A 65 2.95 -19.96 9.34
CA VAL A 65 2.73 -18.99 10.44
C VAL A 65 3.70 -19.23 11.60
N GLU A 66 4.00 -20.50 11.88
CA GLU A 66 4.93 -20.95 12.92
C GLU A 66 6.33 -20.34 12.81
N TRP A 67 6.78 -19.97 11.61
CA TRP A 67 8.09 -19.35 11.40
C TRP A 67 8.14 -17.89 11.84
N PHE A 68 6.98 -17.23 11.90
CA PHE A 68 6.88 -15.82 12.28
C PHE A 68 6.55 -15.63 13.76
N VAL A 69 6.10 -16.68 14.47
CA VAL A 69 5.78 -16.61 15.91
C VAL A 69 6.92 -16.06 16.77
N PRO A 70 8.20 -16.44 16.55
CA PRO A 70 9.31 -15.90 17.33
C PRO A 70 9.48 -14.38 17.18
N ALA A 71 9.11 -13.83 16.02
CA ALA A 71 9.29 -12.41 15.70
C ALA A 71 8.02 -11.58 15.94
N LEU A 72 6.85 -12.08 15.52
CA LEU A 72 5.59 -11.33 15.53
C LEU A 72 4.67 -11.71 16.70
N GLY A 73 5.09 -12.65 17.56
CA GLY A 73 4.32 -13.11 18.71
C GLY A 73 3.31 -14.21 18.36
N ALA A 74 2.41 -14.51 19.30
CA ALA A 74 1.51 -15.68 19.20
C ALA A 74 0.50 -15.62 18.04
N THR A 75 0.22 -14.44 17.49
CA THR A 75 -0.74 -14.23 16.40
C THR A 75 -0.14 -13.37 15.28
N PRO A 76 0.79 -13.91 14.46
CA PRO A 76 1.38 -13.17 13.36
C PRO A 76 0.32 -12.63 12.38
N CYS A 77 0.33 -11.32 12.13
CA CYS A 77 -0.70 -10.65 11.29
C CYS A 77 -2.15 -10.86 11.78
N GLY A 78 -2.33 -11.13 13.07
CA GLY A 78 -3.62 -11.44 13.70
C GLY A 78 -4.22 -12.80 13.34
N VAL A 79 -3.45 -13.71 12.73
CA VAL A 79 -3.90 -15.08 12.46
C VAL A 79 -3.91 -15.88 13.77
N ASN A 80 -5.01 -16.56 14.06
CA ASN A 80 -5.14 -17.38 15.27
C ASN A 80 -4.17 -18.59 15.24
N PRO A 81 -3.64 -19.04 16.39
CA PRO A 81 -2.74 -20.19 16.45
C PRO A 81 -3.37 -21.44 15.82
N GLY A 82 -2.62 -22.12 14.95
CA GLY A 82 -3.10 -23.31 14.23
C GLY A 82 -3.88 -23.02 12.96
N HIS A 83 -4.14 -21.75 12.63
CA HIS A 83 -4.70 -21.35 11.34
C HIS A 83 -3.63 -20.66 10.48
N SER A 84 -3.85 -20.66 9.16
CA SER A 84 -3.02 -19.95 8.17
C SER A 84 -3.76 -18.80 7.50
N THR A 85 -5.02 -18.57 7.88
CA THR A 85 -5.88 -17.54 7.29
C THR A 85 -6.62 -16.75 8.35
N ARG A 86 -6.88 -15.49 8.04
CA ARG A 86 -7.72 -14.57 8.83
C ARG A 86 -8.70 -13.90 7.89
N TRP A 87 -9.96 -13.82 8.31
CA TRP A 87 -11.03 -13.16 7.58
C TRP A 87 -11.48 -11.91 8.32
N GLU A 88 -11.60 -10.82 7.58
CA GLU A 88 -12.13 -9.54 8.05
C GLU A 88 -13.26 -9.16 7.13
N ILE A 89 -14.41 -9.80 7.35
CA ILE A 89 -15.56 -9.75 6.44
C ILE A 89 -16.24 -8.38 6.49
N LEU A 90 -16.34 -7.80 7.69
CA LEU A 90 -16.95 -6.51 7.94
C LEU A 90 -15.85 -5.45 7.97
N ALA A 91 -15.30 -5.09 6.81
CA ALA A 91 -14.29 -4.04 6.72
C ALA A 91 -14.72 -2.89 5.81
N ALA A 92 -14.35 -1.68 6.20
CA ALA A 92 -14.42 -0.47 5.40
C ALA A 92 -13.05 -0.19 4.77
N TYR A 93 -13.04 0.28 3.52
CA TYR A 93 -11.83 0.64 2.81
C TYR A 93 -11.96 2.02 2.17
N VAL A 94 -11.03 2.90 2.50
CA VAL A 94 -10.90 4.23 1.89
C VAL A 94 -9.59 4.28 1.12
N LEU A 95 -9.68 4.67 -0.15
CA LEU A 95 -8.52 5.00 -0.97
C LEU A 95 -8.64 6.46 -1.40
N THR A 96 -7.60 7.24 -1.15
CA THR A 96 -7.50 8.63 -1.60
C THR A 96 -6.22 8.79 -2.41
N GLU A 97 -6.34 9.36 -3.60
CA GLU A 97 -5.23 9.58 -4.52
C GLU A 97 -5.20 11.06 -4.91
N LEU A 98 -4.02 11.66 -4.85
CA LEU A 98 -3.72 13.00 -5.32
C LEU A 98 -2.58 12.88 -6.33
N ASP A 99 -2.74 13.47 -7.51
CA ASP A 99 -1.69 13.65 -8.52
C ASP A 99 -1.74 15.10 -9.00
N ARG A 100 -0.86 15.93 -8.43
CA ARG A 100 -0.89 17.38 -8.64
C ARG A 100 0.48 17.91 -9.05
N ASN A 101 0.50 18.63 -10.17
CA ASN A 101 1.64 19.46 -10.53
C ASN A 101 1.68 20.70 -9.64
N LEU A 102 2.72 20.80 -8.81
CA LEU A 102 2.99 21.97 -7.97
C LEU A 102 3.64 23.09 -8.79
N SER A 103 4.41 22.72 -9.82
CA SER A 103 4.97 23.63 -10.82
C SER A 103 5.17 22.88 -12.14
N ALA A 104 5.66 23.56 -13.19
CA ALA A 104 5.97 22.94 -14.48
C ALA A 104 7.00 21.79 -14.40
N ASN A 105 7.86 21.81 -13.37
CA ASN A 105 8.93 20.83 -13.18
C ASN A 105 8.78 20.02 -11.88
N LEU A 106 7.66 20.16 -11.16
CA LEU A 106 7.46 19.51 -9.86
C LEU A 106 6.06 18.91 -9.77
N ASN A 107 6.01 17.60 -9.55
CA ASN A 107 4.78 16.83 -9.38
C ASN A 107 4.77 16.14 -8.02
N LEU A 108 3.63 16.19 -7.34
CA LEU A 108 3.37 15.50 -6.09
C LEU A 108 2.29 14.45 -6.32
N LYS A 109 2.62 13.20 -6.01
CA LYS A 109 1.65 12.12 -5.88
C LYS A 109 1.53 11.71 -4.43
N ALA A 110 0.29 11.59 -3.96
CA ALA A 110 -0.01 11.02 -2.66
C ALA A 110 -1.08 9.96 -2.82
N ARG A 111 -0.88 8.80 -2.20
CA ARG A 111 -1.87 7.73 -2.14
C ARG A 111 -2.03 7.29 -0.70
N TYR A 112 -3.23 7.49 -0.17
CA TYR A 112 -3.59 7.12 1.18
C TYR A 112 -4.62 5.99 1.15
N VAL A 113 -4.38 4.97 1.97
CA VAL A 113 -5.24 3.82 2.15
C VAL A 113 -5.56 3.69 3.63
N LEU A 114 -6.84 3.52 3.93
CA LEU A 114 -7.32 3.21 5.27
C LEU A 114 -8.18 1.96 5.19
N LEU A 115 -7.95 1.02 6.10
CA LEU A 115 -8.82 -0.14 6.30
C LEU A 115 -9.27 -0.18 7.75
N ALA A 116 -10.58 -0.23 7.96
CA ALA A 116 -11.18 -0.31 9.28
C ALA A 116 -12.00 -1.59 9.38
N ASN A 117 -11.66 -2.47 10.31
CA ASN A 117 -12.45 -3.66 10.61
C ASN A 117 -13.55 -3.32 11.62
N TYR A 118 -14.81 -3.47 11.23
CA TYR A 118 -15.98 -3.18 12.05
C TYR A 118 -16.10 -4.11 13.27
N ASP A 119 -15.63 -5.36 13.18
CA ASP A 119 -15.69 -6.31 14.31
C ASP A 119 -14.80 -5.89 15.49
N THR A 120 -13.75 -5.12 15.21
CA THR A 120 -12.78 -4.66 16.21
C THR A 120 -12.57 -3.15 16.13
N LEU A 121 -13.65 -2.41 15.86
CA LEU A 121 -13.62 -0.98 15.60
C LEU A 121 -13.09 -0.19 16.81
N ASP A 122 -11.79 0.05 16.81
CA ASP A 122 -11.04 0.87 17.75
C ASP A 122 -10.15 1.79 16.90
N PRO A 123 -10.09 3.11 17.14
CA PRO A 123 -9.19 4.02 16.43
C PRO A 123 -7.73 3.56 16.37
N LYS A 124 -7.26 2.78 17.35
CA LYS A 124 -5.91 2.21 17.38
C LYS A 124 -5.72 1.00 16.47
N ARG A 125 -6.80 0.38 16.01
CA ARG A 125 -6.79 -0.82 15.15
C ARG A 125 -7.18 -0.52 13.71
N ILE A 126 -7.26 0.77 13.36
CA ILE A 126 -7.47 1.19 11.99
C ILE A 126 -6.12 1.15 11.29
N ASP A 127 -6.06 0.41 10.20
CA ASP A 127 -4.85 0.31 9.39
C ASP A 127 -4.72 1.55 8.52
N HIS A 128 -3.54 2.17 8.54
CA HIS A 128 -3.24 3.36 7.78
C HIS A 128 -2.01 3.12 6.90
N ARG A 129 -2.11 3.50 5.63
CA ARG A 129 -0.96 3.47 4.73
C ARG A 129 -0.93 4.70 3.85
N LEU A 130 0.21 5.39 3.86
CA LEU A 130 0.45 6.58 3.07
C LEU A 130 1.68 6.36 2.18
N TYR A 131 1.50 6.56 0.88
CA TYR A 131 2.56 6.66 -0.10
C TYR A 131 2.66 8.11 -0.57
N LEU A 132 3.86 8.66 -0.56
CA LEU A 132 4.18 9.99 -1.07
C LEU A 132 5.31 9.88 -2.09
N THR A 133 5.14 10.52 -3.24
CA THR A 133 6.18 10.64 -4.26
C THR A 133 6.23 12.08 -4.74
N LEU A 134 7.36 12.74 -4.51
CA LEU A 134 7.66 14.05 -5.06
C LEU A 134 8.66 13.90 -6.20
N THR A 135 8.28 14.25 -7.42
CA THR A 135 9.13 14.14 -8.61
C THR A 135 9.46 15.51 -9.17
N ALA A 136 10.75 15.79 -9.29
CA ALA A 136 11.30 17.01 -9.88
C ALA A 136 12.01 16.70 -11.21
N LYS A 137 11.66 17.42 -12.27
CA LYS A 137 12.39 17.41 -13.53
C LYS A 137 13.54 18.40 -13.46
N VAL A 138 14.75 17.89 -13.25
CA VAL A 138 15.96 18.72 -13.08
C VAL A 138 16.67 19.02 -14.39
N ALA A 139 16.49 18.17 -15.41
CA ALA A 139 16.98 18.43 -16.77
C ALA A 139 16.00 17.87 -17.82
N ARG A 140 16.27 18.13 -19.11
CA ARG A 140 15.41 17.67 -20.22
C ARG A 140 15.10 16.18 -20.16
N PHE A 141 16.08 15.37 -19.75
CA PHE A 141 16.01 13.91 -19.67
C PHE A 141 16.29 13.35 -18.28
N VAL A 142 16.35 14.18 -17.24
CA VAL A 142 16.71 13.73 -15.89
C VAL A 142 15.64 14.15 -14.91
N ASN A 143 15.13 13.15 -14.17
CA ASN A 143 14.19 13.33 -13.09
C ASN A 143 14.81 12.86 -11.78
N VAL A 144 14.48 13.56 -10.70
CA VAL A 144 14.77 13.16 -9.33
C VAL A 144 13.44 12.92 -8.64
N SER A 145 13.29 11.79 -7.98
CA SER A 145 12.08 11.46 -7.22
C SER A 145 12.44 11.13 -5.77
N LEU A 146 11.75 11.78 -4.84
CA LEU A 146 11.76 11.43 -3.43
C LEU A 146 10.49 10.63 -3.14
N ASN A 147 10.65 9.41 -2.66
CA ASN A 147 9.57 8.51 -2.29
C ASN A 147 9.56 8.31 -0.77
N GLY A 148 8.37 8.28 -0.19
CA GLY A 148 8.14 7.99 1.22
C GLY A 148 6.94 7.08 1.38
N THR A 149 7.04 6.08 2.25
CA THR A 149 5.92 5.24 2.66
C THR A 149 5.83 5.26 4.17
N ALA A 150 4.63 5.47 4.70
CA ALA A 150 4.30 5.29 6.11
C ALA A 150 3.21 4.22 6.22
N LEU A 151 3.40 3.28 7.12
CA LEU A 151 2.48 2.17 7.38
C LEU A 151 2.25 2.04 8.88
N TYR A 152 0.99 1.95 9.25
CA TYR A 152 0.54 1.59 10.58
C TYR A 152 -0.47 0.45 10.46
N ASP A 153 -0.17 -0.68 11.10
CA ASP A 153 -1.01 -1.87 11.13
C ASP A 153 -0.76 -2.55 12.48
N TYR A 154 -1.70 -2.40 13.40
CA TYR A 154 -1.55 -2.81 14.79
C TYR A 154 -1.33 -4.33 14.94
N ASP A 155 -1.86 -5.12 14.00
CA ASP A 155 -1.79 -6.58 14.05
C ASP A 155 -0.47 -7.13 13.45
N GLN A 156 0.27 -6.30 12.72
CA GLN A 156 1.61 -6.62 12.22
C GLN A 156 2.72 -6.08 13.13
N ASP A 157 2.61 -4.82 13.55
CA ASP A 157 3.55 -4.16 14.44
C ASP A 157 2.86 -3.00 15.16
N SER A 158 3.04 -2.89 16.48
CA SER A 158 2.47 -1.79 17.26
C SER A 158 3.04 -0.41 16.91
N GLY A 159 4.22 -0.36 16.26
CA GLY A 159 4.88 0.87 15.81
C GLY A 159 4.53 1.27 14.38
N THR A 160 4.75 2.56 14.06
CA THR A 160 4.65 3.03 12.67
C THR A 160 5.92 2.67 11.89
N GLN A 161 5.74 1.97 10.77
CA GLN A 161 6.81 1.62 9.86
C GLN A 161 6.97 2.68 8.78
N HIS A 162 8.21 3.08 8.49
CA HIS A 162 8.49 4.10 7.49
C HIS A 162 9.60 3.65 6.54
N SER A 163 9.47 4.00 5.27
CA SER A 163 10.50 3.79 4.24
C SER A 163 10.65 5.05 3.40
N GLN A 164 11.87 5.41 3.05
CA GLN A 164 12.17 6.55 2.19
C GLN A 164 13.21 6.16 1.13
N GLY A 165 13.11 6.77 -0.04
CA GLY A 165 14.04 6.51 -1.14
C GLY A 165 14.21 7.72 -2.04
N LEU A 166 15.45 8.04 -2.37
CA LEU A 166 15.78 9.02 -3.39
C LEU A 166 16.17 8.27 -4.67
N THR A 167 15.53 8.60 -5.77
CA THR A 167 15.75 7.97 -7.08
C THR A 167 16.18 9.03 -8.08
N LEU A 168 17.23 8.73 -8.84
CA LEU A 168 17.62 9.49 -10.03
C LEU A 168 17.28 8.64 -11.26
N GLY A 169 16.50 9.19 -12.18
CA GLY A 169 16.05 8.49 -13.38
C GLY A 169 16.32 9.28 -14.65
N VAL A 170 16.64 8.55 -15.72
CA VAL A 170 16.69 9.11 -17.08
C VAL A 170 15.34 8.89 -17.75
N ALA A 171 14.72 9.97 -18.21
CA ALA A 171 13.42 9.95 -18.87
C ALA A 171 13.55 10.43 -20.32
N TYR A 172 13.17 9.60 -21.27
CA TYR A 172 13.13 9.94 -22.70
C TYR A 172 11.72 9.72 -23.25
N ASN A 173 11.13 10.77 -23.82
CA ASN A 173 9.79 10.70 -24.41
C ASN A 173 9.91 10.53 -25.93
N PHE A 174 9.38 9.45 -26.48
CA PHE A 174 9.18 9.29 -27.92
C PHE A 174 7.90 10.03 -28.33
N GLN A 175 7.99 10.98 -29.27
CA GLN A 175 6.80 11.56 -29.89
C GLN A 175 6.31 10.63 -31.00
N ASN A 176 5.09 10.12 -30.86
CA ASN A 176 4.40 9.45 -31.97
C ASN A 176 3.80 10.53 -32.88
N PHE A 177 4.30 10.63 -34.11
CA PHE A 177 3.72 11.51 -35.12
C PHE A 177 2.36 10.94 -35.53
N ILE A 178 1.31 11.77 -35.45
CA ILE A 178 0.01 11.50 -36.06
C ILE A 178 0.07 12.11 -37.46
N ASP A 179 -0.07 11.28 -38.49
CA ASP A 179 -0.15 11.77 -39.86
C ASP A 179 -1.38 12.68 -40.01
N PRO A 180 -1.26 13.85 -40.64
CA PRO A 180 -2.42 14.69 -40.93
C PRO A 180 -3.40 13.92 -41.83
N PRO A 181 -4.71 14.12 -41.67
CA PRO A 181 -5.71 13.47 -42.52
C PRO A 181 -5.41 13.80 -43.98
N ARG A 182 -5.29 12.76 -44.83
CA ARG A 182 -5.15 12.94 -46.27
C ARG A 182 -6.39 13.69 -46.77
N LYS A 183 -6.15 14.82 -47.45
CA LYS A 183 -7.17 15.60 -48.15
C LYS A 183 -7.77 14.81 -49.30
#